data_AF-A0A970QHL0-F1
#
_entry.id   AF-A0A970QHL0-F1
#
_cell.length_a   1.000
_cell.length_b   1.000
_cell.length_c   1.000
_cell.angle_alpha   90.00
_cell.angle_beta   90.00
_cell.angle_gamma   90.00
#
_symmetry.space_group_name_H-M   'P 1'
#
loop_
_entity.id
_entity.type
_entity.pdbx_description
1 polymer ?
#
loop_
_entity_poly.entity_id
_entity_poly.type
_entity_poly.pdbx_seq_one_letter_code
_entity_poly.pdbx_strand_id
1 'polypeptide(L)'
;MSEDLVKSQREELARCEQDCEKLRREFAMLREERYQAFANMRGLNEIEEDLAHLVEEEAETKRKIKAAARAMALLEDTTLLWRDKHSAAISSRAQSLLDDAGLETEIFLNLNADAGENPFAVKTQSDQEIPADTLQLALRLAALEVLEDATCREAIIVDGSFQNRSLPVDGPALIQLLDGIAARRQLLLFSDNQELAAAAAKSENWSVLTIVSSLDAPGPDFSTPQSDIET
;
A
#
# COMPACT_ATOMS: atom_id res chain seq x y z
N MET A 1 10.18 110.45 -20.22
CA MET A 1 9.84 109.34 -19.30
C MET A 1 10.82 109.42 -18.15
N SER A 2 10.37 109.46 -16.90
CA SER A 2 11.23 109.67 -15.74
C SER A 2 12.15 108.47 -15.52
N GLU A 3 13.40 108.74 -15.15
CA GLU A 3 14.40 107.70 -14.82
C GLU A 3 13.91 106.75 -13.71
N ASP A 4 13.04 107.26 -12.82
CA ASP A 4 12.39 106.48 -11.76
C ASP A 4 11.49 105.36 -12.30
N LEU A 5 10.80 105.56 -13.43
CA LEU A 5 9.94 104.55 -14.03
C LEU A 5 10.77 103.39 -14.61
N VAL A 6 11.90 103.71 -15.24
CA VAL A 6 12.83 102.72 -15.80
C VAL A 6 13.50 101.91 -14.68
N LYS A 7 13.83 102.57 -13.56
CA LYS A 7 14.38 101.91 -12.38
C LYS A 7 13.36 100.97 -11.73
N SER A 8 12.11 101.42 -11.57
CA SER A 8 11.01 100.59 -11.05
C SER A 8 10.78 99.34 -11.90
N GLN A 9 10.75 99.48 -13.24
CA GLN A 9 10.55 98.35 -14.15
C GLN A 9 11.72 97.35 -14.12
N ARG A 10 12.96 97.82 -13.94
CA ARG A 10 14.12 96.93 -13.78
C ARG A 10 14.08 96.16 -12.47
N GLU A 11 13.64 96.81 -11.40
CA GLU A 11 13.45 96.16 -10.09
C GLU A 11 12.31 95.13 -10.13
N GLU A 12 11.22 95.41 -10.84
CA GLU A 12 10.13 94.45 -11.08
C GLU A 12 10.57 93.26 -11.94
N LEU A 13 11.31 93.49 -13.03
CA LEU A 13 11.86 92.42 -13.86
C LEU A 13 12.82 91.53 -13.06
N ALA A 14 13.72 92.11 -12.27
CA ALA A 14 14.64 91.36 -11.42
C ALA A 14 13.90 90.50 -10.38
N ARG A 15 12.81 91.01 -9.80
CA ARG A 15 11.94 90.23 -8.89
C ARG A 15 11.25 89.08 -9.63
N CYS A 16 10.67 89.34 -10.81
CA CYS A 16 10.03 88.29 -11.60
C CYS A 16 11.01 87.20 -12.04
N GLU A 17 12.24 87.56 -12.40
CA GLU A 17 13.30 86.59 -12.74
C GLU A 17 13.65 85.73 -11.53
N GLN A 18 13.81 86.35 -10.35
CA GLN A 18 14.10 85.65 -9.11
C GLN A 18 12.97 84.69 -8.70
N ASP A 19 11.71 85.12 -8.84
CA ASP A 19 10.54 84.29 -8.56
C ASP A 19 10.42 83.13 -9.55
N CYS A 20 10.71 83.37 -10.84
CA CYS A 20 10.75 82.32 -11.85
C CYS A 20 11.83 81.27 -11.54
N GLU A 21 13.02 81.70 -11.13
CA GLU A 21 14.08 80.77 -10.73
C GLU A 21 13.69 79.97 -9.50
N LYS A 22 13.07 80.60 -8.51
CA LYS A 22 12.59 79.94 -7.29
C LYS A 22 11.56 78.86 -7.61
N LEU A 23 10.55 79.20 -8.41
CA LEU A 23 9.52 78.26 -8.85
C LEU A 23 10.10 77.09 -9.67
N ARG A 24 11.13 77.34 -10.50
CA ARG A 24 11.81 76.27 -11.24
C ARG A 24 12.56 75.30 -10.31
N ARG A 25 13.21 75.82 -9.26
CA ARG A 25 13.89 74.97 -8.26
C ARG A 25 12.89 74.14 -7.46
N GLU A 26 11.79 74.75 -7.03
CA GLU A 26 10.72 74.05 -6.31
C GLU A 26 10.08 72.97 -7.18
N PHE A 27 9.82 73.24 -8.46
CA PHE A 27 9.30 72.25 -9.40
C PHE A 27 10.29 71.09 -9.61
N ALA A 28 11.59 71.38 -9.76
CA ALA A 28 12.61 70.34 -9.91
C ALA A 28 12.70 69.44 -8.68
N MET A 29 12.67 70.03 -7.48
CA MET A 29 12.67 69.31 -6.20
C MET A 29 11.45 68.39 -6.08
N LEU A 30 10.24 68.92 -6.29
CA LEU A 30 9.00 68.13 -6.22
C LEU A 30 8.97 66.98 -7.24
N ARG A 31 9.55 67.22 -8.42
CA ARG A 31 9.69 66.17 -9.44
C ARG A 31 10.64 65.07 -8.98
N GLU A 32 11.76 65.42 -8.38
CA GLU A 32 12.74 64.47 -7.85
C GLU A 32 12.19 63.67 -6.66
N GLU A 33 11.52 64.33 -5.71
CA GLU A 33 10.83 63.68 -4.58
C GLU A 33 9.79 62.67 -5.07
N ARG A 34 9.02 63.03 -6.10
CA ARG A 34 8.08 62.11 -6.74
C ARG A 34 8.81 60.91 -7.33
N TYR A 35 9.89 61.08 -8.09
CA TYR A 35 10.61 59.94 -8.66
C TYR A 35 11.24 59.05 -7.59
N GLN A 36 11.81 59.60 -6.52
CA GLN A 36 12.38 58.83 -5.43
C GLN A 36 11.33 57.96 -4.71
N ALA A 37 10.11 58.49 -4.51
CA ALA A 37 9.02 57.73 -3.91
C ALA A 37 8.62 56.47 -4.71
N PHE A 38 8.83 56.50 -6.03
CA PHE A 38 8.50 55.39 -6.94
C PHE A 38 9.74 54.59 -7.41
N ALA A 39 10.96 55.01 -7.04
CA ALA A 39 12.21 54.40 -7.54
C ALA A 39 12.40 52.94 -7.14
N ASN A 40 11.78 52.52 -6.03
CA ASN A 40 11.85 51.15 -5.51
C ASN A 40 10.60 50.31 -5.83
N MET A 41 9.64 50.86 -6.59
CA MET A 41 8.48 50.09 -7.03
C MET A 41 8.85 49.36 -8.32
N ARG A 42 8.55 48.06 -8.37
CA ARG A 42 8.68 47.25 -9.59
C ARG A 42 7.92 47.90 -10.74
N GLY A 43 8.54 47.93 -11.91
CA GLY A 43 7.90 48.47 -13.11
C GLY A 43 6.69 47.63 -13.50
N LEU A 44 5.68 48.23 -14.14
CA LEU A 44 4.51 47.49 -14.65
C LEU A 44 4.94 46.33 -15.56
N ASN A 45 5.97 46.53 -16.39
CA ASN A 45 6.50 45.49 -17.28
C ASN A 45 7.08 44.28 -16.52
N GLU A 46 7.75 44.51 -15.38
CA GLU A 46 8.31 43.43 -14.55
C GLU A 46 7.18 42.62 -13.88
N ILE A 47 6.12 43.31 -13.45
CA ILE A 47 4.93 42.67 -12.89
C ILE A 47 4.19 41.86 -13.96
N GLU A 48 4.08 42.36 -15.19
CA GLU A 48 3.47 41.65 -16.31
C GLU A 48 4.27 40.40 -16.71
N GLU A 49 5.60 40.46 -16.69
CA GLU A 49 6.48 39.32 -16.97
C GLU A 49 6.37 38.23 -15.89
N ASP A 50 6.42 38.62 -14.61
CA ASP A 50 6.21 37.70 -13.49
C ASP A 50 4.82 37.04 -13.57
N LEU A 51 3.79 37.81 -13.92
CA LEU A 51 2.43 37.29 -14.07
C LEU A 51 2.31 36.32 -15.25
N ALA A 52 2.97 36.59 -16.37
CA ALA A 52 3.04 35.67 -17.51
C ALA A 52 3.72 34.35 -17.11
N HIS A 53 4.84 34.41 -16.37
CA HIS A 53 5.54 33.23 -15.86
C HIS A 53 4.64 32.41 -14.91
N LEU A 54 3.95 33.07 -13.97
CA LEU A 54 3.02 32.40 -13.05
C LEU A 54 1.86 31.73 -13.79
N VAL A 55 1.34 32.33 -14.86
CA VAL A 55 0.29 31.72 -15.69
C VAL A 55 0.80 30.48 -16.41
N GLU A 56 2.04 30.49 -16.90
CA GLU A 56 2.66 29.31 -17.51
C GLU A 56 2.87 28.18 -16.51
N GLU A 57 3.37 28.48 -15.31
CA GLU A 57 3.51 27.51 -14.22
C GLU A 57 2.15 26.96 -13.77
N GLU A 58 1.12 27.81 -13.65
CA GLU A 58 -0.23 27.38 -13.33
C GLU A 58 -0.80 26.44 -14.41
N ALA A 59 -0.55 26.74 -15.69
CA ALA A 59 -0.97 25.88 -16.79
C ALA A 59 -0.25 24.52 -16.75
N GLU A 60 1.04 24.50 -16.44
CA GLU A 60 1.82 23.27 -16.32
C GLU A 60 1.37 22.42 -15.12
N THR A 61 1.19 23.04 -13.96
CA THR A 61 0.69 22.35 -12.75
C THR A 61 -0.71 21.78 -12.97
N LYS A 62 -1.62 22.52 -13.62
CA LYS A 62 -2.94 22.00 -14.03
C LYS A 62 -2.83 20.78 -14.94
N ARG A 63 -1.88 20.76 -15.89
CA ARG A 63 -1.65 19.56 -16.73
C ARG A 63 -1.15 18.38 -15.90
N LYS A 64 -0.20 18.60 -14.98
CA LYS A 64 0.31 17.56 -14.07
C LYS A 64 -0.80 16.98 -13.19
N ILE A 65 -1.64 17.83 -12.60
CA ILE A 65 -2.79 17.41 -11.78
C ILE A 65 -3.77 16.57 -12.61
N LYS A 66 -4.10 17.00 -13.84
CA LYS A 66 -4.98 16.22 -14.73
C LYS A 66 -4.38 14.86 -15.09
N ALA A 67 -3.08 14.80 -15.36
CA ALA A 67 -2.39 13.54 -15.64
C ALA A 67 -2.40 12.61 -14.42
N ALA A 68 -2.12 13.13 -13.23
CA ALA A 68 -2.18 12.37 -11.98
C ALA A 68 -3.59 11.85 -11.69
N ALA A 69 -4.62 12.69 -11.84
CA ALA A 69 -6.02 12.28 -11.67
C ALA A 69 -6.40 11.16 -12.66
N ARG A 70 -5.94 11.24 -13.91
CA ARG A 70 -6.16 10.17 -14.89
C ARG A 70 -5.42 8.89 -14.53
N ALA A 71 -4.19 8.98 -14.03
CA ALA A 71 -3.44 7.81 -13.58
C ALA A 71 -4.12 7.14 -12.37
N MET A 72 -4.63 7.93 -11.42
CA MET A 72 -5.40 7.41 -10.28
C MET A 72 -6.67 6.69 -10.75
N ALA A 73 -7.44 7.30 -11.66
CA ALA A 73 -8.64 6.64 -12.21
C ALA A 73 -8.31 5.30 -12.90
N LEU A 74 -7.22 5.25 -13.68
CA LEU A 74 -6.78 4.00 -14.32
C LEU A 74 -6.32 2.95 -13.29
N LEU A 75 -5.68 3.37 -12.20
CA LEU A 75 -5.30 2.46 -11.11
C LEU A 75 -6.53 1.92 -10.38
N GLU A 76 -7.52 2.76 -10.10
CA GLU A 76 -8.79 2.34 -9.52
C GLU A 76 -9.50 1.32 -10.42
N ASP A 77 -9.66 1.61 -11.71
CA ASP A 77 -10.29 0.70 -12.67
C ASP A 77 -9.54 -0.64 -12.77
N THR A 78 -8.20 -0.59 -12.89
CA THR A 78 -7.39 -1.81 -13.00
C THR A 78 -7.37 -2.63 -11.73
N THR A 79 -7.37 -1.99 -10.56
CA THR A 79 -7.43 -2.70 -9.27
C THR A 79 -8.79 -3.35 -9.04
N LEU A 80 -9.90 -2.70 -9.42
CA LEU A 80 -11.24 -3.30 -9.36
C LEU A 80 -11.33 -4.53 -10.27
N LEU A 81 -10.92 -4.41 -11.54
CA LEU A 81 -10.90 -5.53 -12.48
C LEU A 81 -10.00 -6.67 -11.99
N TRP A 82 -8.84 -6.33 -11.42
CA TRP A 82 -7.95 -7.32 -10.83
C TRP A 82 -8.62 -8.03 -9.66
N ARG A 83 -9.24 -7.30 -8.73
CA ARG A 83 -9.94 -7.86 -7.56
C ARG A 83 -11.06 -8.78 -7.96
N ASP A 84 -11.93 -8.38 -8.89
CA ASP A 84 -13.06 -9.19 -9.36
C ASP A 84 -12.60 -10.46 -10.06
N LYS A 85 -11.58 -10.36 -10.92
CA LYS A 85 -11.03 -11.52 -11.63
C LYS A 85 -10.41 -12.53 -10.66
N HIS A 86 -9.58 -12.05 -9.73
CA HIS A 86 -8.85 -12.94 -8.83
C HIS A 86 -9.75 -13.45 -7.71
N SER A 87 -10.73 -12.68 -7.24
CA SER A 87 -11.70 -13.15 -6.24
C SER A 87 -12.50 -14.35 -6.77
N ALA A 88 -13.03 -14.25 -8.00
CA ALA A 88 -13.74 -15.34 -8.65
C ALA A 88 -12.85 -16.55 -8.92
N ALA A 89 -11.62 -16.32 -9.39
CA ALA A 89 -10.67 -17.40 -9.66
C ALA A 89 -10.25 -18.15 -8.39
N ILE A 90 -9.95 -17.43 -7.30
CA ILE A 90 -9.60 -18.01 -6.00
C ILE A 90 -10.80 -18.78 -5.43
N SER A 91 -12.00 -18.19 -5.44
CA SER A 91 -13.23 -18.85 -5.02
C SER A 91 -13.47 -20.16 -5.77
N SER A 92 -13.47 -20.11 -7.10
CA SER A 92 -13.70 -21.29 -7.94
C SER A 92 -12.64 -22.36 -7.70
N ARG A 93 -11.38 -21.96 -7.52
CA ARG A 93 -10.32 -22.94 -7.28
C ARG A 93 -10.39 -23.56 -5.90
N ALA A 94 -10.72 -22.77 -4.88
CA ALA A 94 -10.94 -23.28 -3.52
C ALA A 94 -12.12 -24.26 -3.47
N GLN A 95 -13.21 -23.97 -4.19
CA GLN A 95 -14.34 -24.89 -4.34
C GLN A 95 -13.88 -26.22 -4.96
N SER A 96 -13.15 -26.18 -6.08
CA SER A 96 -12.63 -27.42 -6.70
C SER A 96 -11.73 -28.22 -5.77
N LEU A 97 -10.89 -27.58 -4.96
CA LEU A 97 -10.03 -28.28 -3.99
C LEU A 97 -10.84 -28.98 -2.88
N LEU A 98 -11.95 -28.38 -2.46
CA LEU A 98 -12.85 -28.99 -1.47
C LEU A 98 -13.71 -30.09 -2.09
N ASP A 99 -14.21 -29.88 -3.31
CA ASP A 99 -14.97 -30.88 -4.07
C ASP A 99 -14.12 -32.13 -4.33
N ASP A 100 -12.84 -31.96 -4.70
CA ASP A 100 -11.86 -33.04 -4.88
C ASP A 100 -11.65 -33.86 -3.58
N ALA A 101 -11.85 -33.23 -2.42
CA ALA A 101 -11.80 -33.86 -1.09
C ALA A 101 -13.16 -34.40 -0.61
N GLY A 102 -14.19 -34.37 -1.46
CA GLY A 102 -15.55 -34.82 -1.17
C GLY A 102 -16.40 -33.84 -0.34
N LEU A 103 -15.99 -32.58 -0.26
CA LEU A 103 -16.66 -31.50 0.49
C LEU A 103 -17.32 -30.51 -0.49
N GLU A 104 -18.58 -30.76 -0.85
CA GLU A 104 -19.31 -29.95 -1.82
C GLU A 104 -19.66 -28.56 -1.25
N THR A 105 -19.05 -27.51 -1.83
CA THR A 105 -19.19 -26.13 -1.33
C THR A 105 -19.41 -25.08 -2.40
N GLU A 106 -20.14 -24.03 -2.02
CA GLU A 106 -20.18 -22.77 -2.74
C GLU A 106 -19.48 -21.69 -1.91
N ILE A 107 -18.31 -21.25 -2.37
CA ILE A 107 -17.50 -20.20 -1.75
C ILE A 107 -17.63 -18.90 -2.52
N PHE A 108 -18.09 -17.84 -1.84
CA PHE A 108 -18.04 -16.46 -2.31
C PHE A 108 -16.94 -15.70 -1.60
N LEU A 109 -15.98 -15.17 -2.37
CA LEU A 109 -14.93 -14.27 -1.92
C LEU A 109 -15.08 -12.95 -2.67
N ASN A 110 -15.07 -11.84 -1.93
CA ASN A 110 -15.09 -10.50 -2.48
C ASN A 110 -13.88 -9.73 -1.94
N LEU A 111 -12.91 -9.45 -2.81
CA LEU A 111 -11.68 -8.73 -2.46
C LEU A 111 -11.80 -7.20 -2.58
N ASN A 112 -13.01 -6.69 -2.86
CA ASN A 112 -13.26 -5.26 -2.96
C ASN A 112 -13.20 -4.58 -1.60
N ALA A 113 -12.68 -3.35 -1.58
CA ALA A 113 -12.57 -2.55 -0.35
C ALA A 113 -13.94 -2.26 0.28
N ASP A 114 -14.99 -2.22 -0.55
CA ASP A 114 -16.37 -1.95 -0.14
C ASP A 114 -17.19 -3.22 0.15
N ALA A 115 -16.55 -4.39 0.25
CA ALA A 115 -17.22 -5.69 0.41
C ALA A 115 -18.04 -5.85 1.71
N GLY A 116 -18.14 -4.82 2.55
CA GLY A 116 -18.90 -4.83 3.80
C GLY A 116 -18.24 -5.66 4.89
N GLU A 117 -18.98 -5.95 5.96
CA GLU A 117 -18.46 -6.63 7.15
C GLU A 117 -18.04 -8.09 6.90
N ASN A 118 -18.56 -8.73 5.84
CA ASN A 118 -18.22 -10.11 5.48
C ASN A 118 -17.83 -10.22 4.00
N PRO A 119 -16.55 -10.02 3.65
CA PRO A 119 -16.03 -10.23 2.29
C PRO A 119 -16.01 -11.71 1.86
N PHE A 120 -16.51 -12.60 2.71
CA PHE A 120 -16.37 -14.03 2.59
C PHE A 120 -17.64 -14.73 3.07
N ALA A 121 -18.17 -15.62 2.25
CA ALA A 121 -19.32 -16.45 2.56
C ALA A 121 -19.15 -17.86 2.02
N VAL A 122 -19.59 -18.85 2.78
CA VAL A 122 -19.59 -20.25 2.37
C VAL A 122 -20.97 -20.84 2.58
N LYS A 123 -21.44 -21.58 1.59
CA LYS A 123 -22.63 -22.41 1.68
C LYS A 123 -22.22 -23.85 1.42
N THR A 124 -22.61 -24.75 2.31
CA THR A 124 -22.45 -26.19 2.13
C THR A 124 -23.74 -26.74 1.52
N GLN A 125 -23.64 -27.67 0.57
CA GLN A 125 -24.82 -28.29 -0.03
C GLN A 125 -25.43 -29.38 0.86
N SER A 126 -24.64 -29.92 1.78
CA SER A 126 -25.02 -30.91 2.78
C SER A 126 -25.02 -30.29 4.19
N ASP A 127 -25.70 -30.94 5.15
CA ASP A 127 -25.56 -30.66 6.60
C ASP A 127 -24.15 -30.97 7.13
N GLN A 128 -23.14 -31.14 6.25
CA GLN A 128 -21.76 -31.31 6.65
C GLN A 128 -21.19 -29.96 7.08
N GLU A 129 -20.88 -29.84 8.36
CA GLU A 129 -20.09 -28.72 8.86
C GLU A 129 -18.67 -28.82 8.30
N ILE A 130 -18.26 -27.80 7.55
CA ILE A 130 -16.89 -27.71 7.08
C ILE A 130 -16.06 -26.97 8.12
N PRO A 131 -14.99 -27.60 8.62
CA PRO A 131 -14.12 -26.96 9.58
C PRO A 131 -13.48 -25.71 9.00
N ALA A 132 -13.50 -24.61 9.76
CA ALA A 132 -12.96 -23.32 9.32
C ALA A 132 -11.49 -23.40 8.89
N ASP A 133 -10.72 -24.27 9.52
CA ASP A 133 -9.29 -24.46 9.25
C ASP A 133 -9.06 -25.15 7.88
N THR A 134 -9.91 -26.11 7.48
CA THR A 134 -9.88 -26.76 6.15
C THR A 134 -10.19 -25.76 5.06
N LEU A 135 -11.21 -24.95 5.29
CA LEU A 135 -11.64 -23.90 4.39
C LEU A 135 -10.55 -22.83 4.23
N GLN A 136 -9.91 -22.43 5.34
CA GLN A 136 -8.79 -21.49 5.31
C GLN A 136 -7.59 -22.06 4.56
N LEU A 137 -7.27 -23.34 4.75
CA LEU A 137 -6.20 -24.02 4.02
C LEU A 137 -6.51 -24.03 2.52
N ALA A 138 -7.70 -24.47 2.12
CA ALA A 138 -8.14 -24.49 0.72
C ALA A 138 -8.05 -23.10 0.07
N LEU A 139 -8.46 -22.04 0.77
CA LEU A 139 -8.38 -20.66 0.27
C LEU A 139 -6.95 -20.17 0.11
N ARG A 140 -6.07 -20.42 1.09
CA ARG A 140 -4.67 -20.03 1.01
C ARG A 140 -3.98 -20.72 -0.16
N LEU A 141 -4.27 -22.00 -0.37
CA LEU A 141 -3.72 -22.77 -1.48
C LEU A 141 -4.27 -22.32 -2.82
N ALA A 142 -5.57 -22.07 -2.92
CA ALA A 142 -6.18 -21.49 -4.12
C ALA A 142 -5.58 -20.12 -4.45
N ALA A 143 -5.34 -19.28 -3.43
CA ALA A 143 -4.65 -18.01 -3.61
C ALA A 143 -3.22 -18.19 -4.12
N LEU A 144 -2.45 -19.13 -3.56
CA LEU A 144 -1.11 -19.44 -4.06
C LEU A 144 -1.13 -19.93 -5.52
N GLU A 145 -2.05 -20.84 -5.88
CA GLU A 145 -2.15 -21.34 -7.25
C GLU A 145 -2.59 -20.28 -8.26
N VAL A 146 -3.43 -19.33 -7.86
CA VAL A 146 -3.96 -18.29 -8.74
C VAL A 146 -3.02 -17.09 -8.85
N LEU A 147 -2.32 -16.74 -7.76
CA LEU A 147 -1.49 -15.54 -7.68
C LEU A 147 -0.02 -15.77 -8.01
N GLU A 148 0.50 -17.00 -7.86
CA GLU A 148 1.88 -17.29 -8.22
C GLU A 148 2.10 -17.35 -9.73
N ASP A 149 3.30 -16.95 -10.14
CA ASP A 149 3.75 -17.07 -11.52
C ASP A 149 3.99 -18.55 -11.87
N ALA A 150 3.56 -18.96 -13.06
CA ALA A 150 3.65 -20.35 -13.52
C ALA A 150 5.08 -20.89 -13.55
N THR A 151 6.09 -20.01 -13.57
CA THR A 151 7.51 -20.34 -13.56
C THR A 151 8.12 -20.52 -12.17
N CYS A 152 7.45 -20.09 -11.10
CA CYS A 152 7.95 -20.20 -9.74
C CYS A 152 7.01 -21.07 -8.90
N ARG A 153 7.34 -22.36 -8.77
CA ARG A 153 6.61 -23.28 -7.89
C ARG A 153 7.41 -23.45 -6.61
N GLU A 154 7.22 -22.52 -5.68
CA GLU A 154 7.86 -22.61 -4.37
C GLU A 154 7.24 -23.77 -3.56
N ALA A 155 8.05 -24.33 -2.66
CA ALA A 155 7.59 -25.37 -1.75
C ALA A 155 6.61 -24.77 -0.74
N ILE A 156 5.49 -25.47 -0.51
CA ILE A 156 4.47 -25.04 0.45
C ILE A 156 4.83 -25.63 1.81
N ILE A 157 4.95 -24.77 2.81
CA ILE A 157 5.12 -25.18 4.20
C ILE A 157 3.80 -24.96 4.94
N VAL A 158 3.21 -26.05 5.42
CA VAL A 158 2.01 -26.02 6.27
C VAL A 158 2.46 -26.32 7.69
N ASP A 159 2.27 -25.36 8.59
CA ASP A 159 2.44 -25.60 10.02
C ASP A 159 1.13 -26.12 10.61
N GLY A 160 1.09 -27.42 10.86
CA GLY A 160 -0.01 -28.13 11.51
C GLY A 160 0.22 -28.31 13.01
N SER A 161 1.16 -27.60 13.63
CA SER A 161 1.31 -27.51 15.10
C SER A 161 0.18 -26.68 15.72
N PHE A 162 -1.07 -27.07 15.45
CA PHE A 162 -2.23 -26.47 16.06
C PHE A 162 -2.26 -26.88 17.53
N GLN A 163 -1.88 -25.94 18.40
CA GLN A 163 -2.02 -26.06 19.85
C GLN A 163 -3.42 -26.58 20.21
N ASN A 164 -3.51 -27.84 20.68
CA ASN A 164 -4.70 -28.45 21.27
C ASN A 164 -5.96 -28.55 20.40
N ARG A 165 -5.87 -28.41 19.06
CA ARG A 165 -6.99 -28.77 18.18
C ARG A 165 -6.67 -30.11 17.57
N SER A 166 -7.42 -31.15 17.95
CA SER A 166 -7.53 -32.37 17.15
C SER A 166 -7.72 -31.94 15.71
N LEU A 167 -6.91 -32.46 14.79
CA LEU A 167 -6.94 -32.04 13.39
C LEU A 167 -8.40 -31.92 12.92
N PRO A 168 -8.77 -30.77 12.35
CA PRO A 168 -10.16 -30.37 12.30
C PRO A 168 -10.98 -31.18 11.30
N VAL A 169 -10.43 -32.19 10.64
CA VAL A 169 -11.09 -32.97 9.58
C VAL A 169 -10.96 -34.45 9.88
N ASP A 170 -11.93 -35.24 9.42
CA ASP A 170 -11.71 -36.64 9.11
C ASP A 170 -10.41 -36.75 8.32
N GLY A 171 -9.40 -37.41 8.92
CA GLY A 171 -8.06 -37.64 8.35
C GLY A 171 -8.04 -37.89 6.83
N PRO A 172 -8.95 -38.71 6.24
CA PRO A 172 -8.95 -38.97 4.80
C PRO A 172 -9.19 -37.74 3.91
N ALA A 173 -10.09 -36.81 4.25
CA ALA A 173 -10.40 -35.67 3.38
C ALA A 173 -9.24 -34.66 3.35
N LEU A 174 -8.58 -34.45 4.50
CA LEU A 174 -7.36 -33.65 4.55
C LEU A 174 -6.23 -34.31 3.76
N ILE A 175 -6.03 -35.63 3.90
CA ILE A 175 -5.00 -36.36 3.13
C ILE A 175 -5.25 -36.22 1.63
N GLN A 176 -6.49 -36.39 1.15
CA GLN A 176 -6.84 -36.22 -0.26
C GLN A 176 -6.54 -34.81 -0.76
N LEU A 177 -6.86 -33.80 0.04
CA LEU A 177 -6.56 -32.40 -0.28
C LEU A 177 -5.04 -32.18 -0.38
N LEU A 178 -4.25 -32.71 0.57
CA LEU A 178 -2.79 -32.65 0.55
C LEU A 178 -2.19 -33.38 -0.65
N ASP A 179 -2.70 -34.57 -1.00
CA ASP A 179 -2.25 -35.34 -2.17
C ASP A 179 -2.54 -34.61 -3.49
N GLY A 180 -3.73 -33.99 -3.62
CA GLY A 180 -4.09 -33.20 -4.80
C GLY A 180 -3.15 -32.01 -5.02
N ILE A 181 -2.65 -31.40 -3.94
CA ILE A 181 -1.67 -30.30 -3.99
C ILE A 181 -0.27 -30.84 -4.29
N ALA A 182 0.12 -31.91 -3.60
CA ALA A 182 1.42 -32.53 -3.73
C ALA A 182 1.67 -33.02 -5.16
N ALA A 183 0.62 -33.42 -5.89
CA ALA A 183 0.71 -33.76 -7.32
C ALA A 183 1.27 -32.62 -8.20
N ARG A 184 1.25 -31.37 -7.73
CA ARG A 184 1.65 -30.19 -8.51
C ARG A 184 2.86 -29.48 -7.94
N ARG A 185 3.16 -29.66 -6.64
CA ARG A 185 4.15 -28.90 -5.88
C ARG A 185 4.71 -29.73 -4.73
N GLN A 186 5.91 -29.37 -4.26
CA GLN A 186 6.46 -29.93 -3.03
C GLN A 186 5.75 -29.34 -1.82
N LEU A 187 5.34 -30.21 -0.88
CA LEU A 187 4.62 -29.83 0.32
C LEU A 187 5.34 -30.40 1.56
N LEU A 188 5.58 -29.54 2.54
CA LEU A 188 6.14 -29.87 3.84
C LEU A 188 5.11 -29.55 4.93
N LEU A 189 4.70 -30.57 5.69
CA LEU A 189 3.75 -30.44 6.77
C LEU A 189 4.45 -30.62 8.12
N PHE A 190 4.29 -29.69 9.06
CA PHE A 190 4.69 -29.90 10.44
C PHE A 190 3.50 -30.42 11.24
N SER A 191 3.55 -31.63 11.78
CA SER A 191 2.44 -32.18 12.56
C SER A 191 2.92 -33.28 13.50
N ASP A 192 2.32 -33.37 14.68
CA ASP A 192 2.49 -34.46 15.63
C ASP A 192 1.49 -35.62 15.39
N ASN A 193 0.56 -35.49 14.44
CA ASN A 193 -0.40 -36.56 14.13
C ASN A 193 0.26 -37.72 13.37
N GLN A 194 0.23 -38.89 14.01
CA GLN A 194 0.75 -40.14 13.46
C GLN A 194 0.01 -40.62 12.20
N GLU A 195 -1.28 -40.32 12.04
CA GLU A 195 -2.06 -40.68 10.85
C GLU A 195 -1.57 -39.91 9.62
N LEU A 196 -1.28 -38.61 9.77
CA LEU A 196 -0.71 -37.79 8.71
C LEU A 196 0.73 -38.19 8.41
N ALA A 197 1.53 -38.52 9.43
CA ALA A 197 2.87 -39.05 9.23
C ALA A 197 2.85 -40.38 8.46
N ALA A 198 1.89 -41.27 8.76
CA ALA A 198 1.71 -42.54 8.07
C ALA A 198 1.19 -42.37 6.63
N ALA A 199 0.35 -41.36 6.37
CA ALA A 199 -0.10 -41.01 5.03
C ALA A 199 1.03 -40.40 4.19
N ALA A 200 1.79 -39.48 4.77
CA ALA A 200 2.96 -38.88 4.13
C ALA A 200 4.02 -39.92 3.77
N ALA A 201 4.26 -40.91 4.63
CA ALA A 201 5.19 -42.01 4.35
C ALA A 201 4.79 -42.86 3.12
N LYS A 202 3.52 -42.82 2.71
CA LYS A 202 3.02 -43.50 1.51
C LYS A 202 2.98 -42.58 0.29
N SER A 203 3.13 -41.26 0.48
CA SER A 203 3.12 -40.29 -0.60
C SER A 203 4.53 -39.99 -1.07
N GLU A 204 4.72 -39.89 -2.38
CA GLU A 204 6.02 -39.55 -2.97
C GLU A 204 6.25 -38.03 -3.02
N ASN A 205 5.19 -37.23 -2.82
CA ASN A 205 5.17 -35.82 -3.20
C ASN A 205 5.09 -34.84 -2.01
N TRP A 206 4.86 -35.33 -0.79
CA TRP A 206 4.85 -34.51 0.41
C TRP A 206 5.45 -35.23 1.62
N SER A 207 5.91 -34.47 2.61
CA SER A 207 6.59 -35.01 3.79
C SER A 207 6.10 -34.36 5.07
N VAL A 208 6.11 -35.13 6.16
CA VAL A 208 5.76 -34.64 7.50
C VAL A 208 7.02 -34.54 8.36
N LEU A 209 7.21 -33.38 8.99
CA LEU A 209 8.17 -33.18 10.07
C LEU A 209 7.43 -33.25 11.41
N THR A 210 7.69 -34.32 12.16
CA THR A 210 7.15 -34.54 13.50
C THR A 210 7.94 -33.73 14.52
N ILE A 211 7.28 -32.82 15.24
CA ILE A 211 7.89 -32.10 16.36
C ILE A 211 7.76 -32.99 17.60
N VAL A 212 8.86 -33.62 18.00
CA VAL A 212 8.91 -34.35 19.28
C VAL A 212 9.08 -33.32 20.40
N SER A 213 7.98 -32.92 21.03
CA SER A 213 8.00 -32.11 22.24
C SER A 213 8.66 -32.92 23.36
N SER A 214 9.96 -32.74 23.57
CA SER A 214 10.74 -33.43 24.60
C SER A 214 10.49 -32.90 26.01
N LEU A 215 9.23 -32.65 26.40
CA LEU A 215 8.87 -32.15 27.72
C LEU A 215 8.60 -33.24 28.76
N ASP A 216 8.49 -34.51 28.34
CA ASP A 216 8.38 -35.69 29.22
C ASP A 216 9.56 -36.66 29.04
N ALA A 217 10.78 -36.15 28.91
CA ALA A 217 11.93 -37.01 29.21
C ALA A 217 11.94 -37.22 30.74
N PRO A 218 11.82 -38.47 31.25
CA PRO A 218 12.10 -38.72 32.65
C PRO A 218 13.51 -38.19 32.92
N GLY A 219 13.64 -37.28 33.88
CA GLY A 219 14.92 -36.69 34.23
C GLY A 219 15.96 -37.79 34.43
N PRO A 220 17.23 -37.58 34.04
CA PRO A 220 18.26 -38.59 34.24
C PRO A 220 18.27 -38.98 35.72
N ASP A 221 17.93 -40.23 35.98
CA ASP A 221 17.89 -40.83 37.30
C ASP A 221 19.33 -40.93 37.79
N PHE A 222 19.80 -39.89 38.49
CA PHE A 222 21.10 -39.89 39.14
C PHE A 222 21.03 -40.76 40.41
N SER A 223 20.81 -42.07 40.21
CA SER A 223 21.10 -43.07 41.24
C SER A 223 22.60 -43.14 41.42
N THR A 224 23.07 -42.59 42.53
CA THR A 224 24.46 -42.69 43.00
C THR A 224 24.86 -44.15 43.17
N PRO A 225 26.03 -44.59 42.66
CA PRO A 225 26.50 -45.94 42.95
C PRO A 225 26.89 -46.02 44.44
N GLN A 226 26.26 -46.94 45.18
CA GLN A 226 26.72 -47.37 46.49
C GLN A 226 28.13 -47.96 46.31
N SER A 227 29.14 -47.27 46.85
CA SER A 227 30.46 -47.83 47.04
C SER A 227 30.45 -48.73 48.27
N ASP A 228 30.54 -50.03 48.05
CA ASP A 228 30.99 -50.97 49.07
C ASP A 228 32.43 -50.60 49.47
N ILE A 229 32.62 -50.20 50.71
CA ILE A 229 33.94 -50.17 51.36
C ILE A 229 33.84 -51.11 52.55
N GLU A 230 34.46 -52.28 52.37
CA GLU A 230 34.80 -53.22 53.43
C GLU A 230 35.75 -52.57 54.44
N THR A 231 35.45 -52.74 55.73
CA THR A 231 36.43 -52.94 56.82
C THR A 231 35.81 -53.78 57.91
#